data_AF-A0A9Y1BN02-F1
#
_entry.id   AF-A0A9Y1BN02-F1
#
_cell.length_a   1.000
_cell.length_b   1.000
_cell.length_c   1.000
_cell.angle_alpha   90.00
_cell.angle_beta   90.00
_cell.angle_gamma   90.00
#
_symmetry.space_group_name_H-M   'P 1'
#
loop_
_entity.id
_entity.type
_entity.pdbx_description
1 polymer ?
#
loop_
_entity_poly.entity_id
_entity_poly.type
_entity_poly.pdbx_seq_one_letter_code
_entity_poly.pdbx_strand_id
1 'polypeptide(L)'
;MVRTPYGENGEGDNDVRRMKLQMQAQEQYMSQLQQRISHQSNMIENLNAEIAKLKQVIQQKDEEIERYSKRMEEERYWKEQDAQARNERENELKLKIRDLEIEIDRLKKETFTKPKEEESFTPVHIETEEIDRLLEELVTYYSKPTDDKFVNALTSLVQYCKKNGTVSQRILGVLSNSNLPKNAETLANELGVEKRKIDQLMFNLEKKGLIKQIGEGYALVTSSLVQATKIEEDWESVEPKKVFDNLKTIVTVSRDKEQIIKAFDKARDALMEAGALSPFMRHKMSQLIEKMRRKPIDVEEIIGIIEEWKEELT
;
A
#
# COMPACT_ATOMS: atom_id res chain seq x y z
N MET A 1 54.43 -20.64 99.00
CA MET A 1 53.96 -21.43 97.86
C MET A 1 52.66 -20.83 97.37
N VAL A 2 52.70 -20.06 96.28
CA VAL A 2 51.50 -19.51 95.63
C VAL A 2 51.32 -20.28 94.32
N ARG A 3 50.30 -21.13 94.25
CA ARG A 3 49.85 -21.76 93.01
C ARG A 3 48.86 -20.81 92.35
N THR A 4 49.21 -20.27 91.20
CA THR A 4 48.28 -19.57 90.30
C THR A 4 47.40 -20.61 89.59
N PRO A 5 46.05 -20.51 89.63
CA PRO A 5 45.14 -21.55 89.12
C PRO A 5 44.61 -21.22 87.72
N TYR A 6 45.47 -20.79 86.80
CA TYR A 6 45.06 -20.51 85.41
C TYR A 6 46.03 -21.16 84.44
N GLY A 7 45.87 -22.47 84.27
CA GLY A 7 46.48 -23.26 83.19
C GLY A 7 45.42 -23.71 82.19
N GLU A 8 45.70 -23.47 80.91
CA GLU A 8 45.31 -24.27 79.73
C GLU A 8 43.84 -24.40 79.27
N ASN A 9 42.82 -23.97 80.02
CA ASN A 9 41.42 -24.20 79.60
C ASN A 9 40.79 -23.10 78.69
N GLY A 10 41.56 -22.11 78.22
CA GLY A 10 41.05 -20.95 77.47
C GLY A 10 41.19 -21.02 75.94
N GLU A 11 42.10 -21.83 75.40
CA GLU A 11 42.34 -21.89 73.95
C GLU A 11 41.33 -22.80 73.23
N GLY A 12 41.00 -23.96 73.80
CA GLY A 12 40.02 -24.89 73.22
C GLY A 12 38.60 -24.32 73.10
N ASP A 13 38.15 -23.49 74.05
CA ASP A 13 36.81 -22.87 73.99
C ASP A 13 36.74 -21.76 72.92
N ASN A 14 37.86 -21.10 72.63
CA ASN A 14 37.96 -20.10 71.56
C ASN A 14 38.00 -20.74 70.17
N ASP A 15 38.69 -21.88 70.03
CA ASP A 15 38.72 -22.64 68.77
C ASP A 15 37.35 -23.23 68.41
N VAL A 16 36.62 -23.75 69.41
CA VAL A 16 35.24 -24.24 69.22
C VAL A 16 34.30 -23.11 68.79
N ARG A 17 34.42 -21.91 69.38
CA ARG A 17 33.63 -20.75 68.95
C ARG A 17 33.96 -20.30 67.53
N ARG A 18 35.25 -20.27 67.17
CA ARG A 18 35.69 -19.90 65.81
C ARG A 18 35.18 -20.91 64.78
N MET A 19 35.27 -22.21 65.07
CA MET A 19 34.76 -23.26 64.20
C MET A 19 33.23 -23.17 64.04
N LYS A 20 32.49 -22.87 65.12
CA LYS A 20 31.03 -22.66 65.07
C LYS A 20 30.64 -21.45 64.22
N LEU A 21 31.36 -20.33 64.34
CA LEU A 21 31.14 -19.14 63.50
C LEU A 21 31.43 -19.43 62.02
N GLN A 22 32.51 -20.17 61.74
CA GLN A 22 32.84 -20.59 60.37
C GLN A 22 31.77 -21.51 59.78
N MET A 23 31.25 -22.46 60.58
CA MET A 23 30.17 -23.34 60.19
C MET A 23 28.88 -22.56 59.88
N GLN A 24 28.51 -21.58 60.71
CA GLN A 24 27.36 -20.72 60.46
C GLN A 24 27.53 -19.87 59.19
N ALA A 25 28.74 -19.34 58.94
CA ALA A 25 29.02 -18.61 57.70
C ALA A 25 28.91 -19.52 56.46
N GLN A 26 29.38 -20.76 56.57
CA GLN A 26 29.23 -21.76 55.50
C GLN A 26 27.77 -22.15 55.28
N GLU A 27 26.97 -22.35 56.33
CA GLU A 27 25.53 -22.63 56.23
C GLU A 27 24.77 -21.47 55.55
N GLN A 28 25.09 -20.23 55.90
CA GLN A 28 24.51 -19.05 55.25
C GLN A 28 24.88 -18.99 53.76
N TYR A 29 26.15 -19.25 53.42
CA TYR A 29 26.60 -19.27 52.03
C TYR A 29 25.92 -20.39 51.23
N MET A 30 25.78 -21.58 51.82
CA MET A 30 25.06 -22.71 51.21
C MET A 30 23.59 -22.37 50.96
N SER A 31 22.91 -21.70 51.90
CA SER A 31 21.53 -21.26 51.72
C SER A 31 21.38 -20.26 50.58
N GLN A 32 22.31 -19.29 50.46
CA GLN A 32 22.32 -18.33 49.35
C GLN A 32 22.54 -19.02 47.99
N LEU A 33 23.45 -19.99 47.93
CA LEU A 33 23.67 -20.78 46.71
C LEU A 33 22.43 -21.58 46.33
N GLN A 34 21.75 -22.21 47.29
CA GLN A 34 20.50 -22.94 47.03
C GLN A 34 19.40 -22.03 46.48
N GLN A 35 19.25 -20.82 47.03
CA GLN A 35 18.30 -19.83 46.51
C GLN A 35 18.63 -19.41 45.07
N ARG A 36 19.92 -19.17 44.77
CA ARG A 36 20.37 -18.84 43.42
C ARG A 36 20.11 -19.98 42.43
N ILE A 37 20.41 -21.23 42.83
CA ILE A 37 20.15 -22.42 42.01
C ILE A 37 18.65 -22.53 41.73
N SER A 38 17.79 -22.42 42.75
CA SER A 38 16.34 -22.48 42.58
C SER A 38 15.82 -21.38 41.64
N HIS A 39 16.33 -20.15 41.78
CA HIS A 39 15.97 -19.05 40.88
C HIS A 39 16.40 -19.33 39.43
N GLN A 40 17.64 -19.79 39.22
CA GLN A 40 18.15 -20.14 37.90
C GLN A 40 17.38 -21.31 37.27
N SER A 41 17.02 -22.34 38.04
CA SER A 41 16.17 -23.44 37.58
C SER A 41 14.81 -22.95 37.09
N ASN A 42 14.14 -22.07 37.84
CA ASN A 42 12.86 -21.49 37.41
C ASN A 42 13.00 -20.66 36.13
N MET A 43 14.11 -19.92 35.98
CA MET A 43 14.38 -19.16 34.77
C MET A 43 14.59 -20.09 33.56
N ILE A 44 15.29 -21.21 33.73
CA ILE A 44 15.49 -22.22 32.69
C ILE A 44 14.14 -22.83 32.27
N GLU A 45 13.26 -23.16 33.22
CA GLU A 45 11.92 -23.68 32.91
C GLU A 45 11.08 -22.68 32.11
N ASN A 46 11.10 -21.40 32.49
CA ASN A 46 10.41 -20.35 31.76
C ASN A 46 10.94 -20.18 30.34
N LEU A 47 12.27 -20.16 30.17
CA LEU A 47 12.89 -20.07 28.84
C LEU A 47 12.57 -21.30 27.99
N ASN A 48 12.54 -22.50 28.57
CA ASN A 48 12.14 -23.71 27.85
C ASN A 48 10.68 -23.66 27.38
N ALA A 49 9.78 -23.13 28.22
CA ALA A 49 8.39 -22.92 27.83
C ALA A 49 8.25 -21.89 26.68
N GLU A 50 9.06 -20.83 26.70
CA GLU A 50 9.09 -19.83 25.63
C GLU A 50 9.65 -20.40 24.32
N ILE A 51 10.73 -21.19 24.40
CA ILE A 51 11.29 -21.91 23.24
C ILE A 51 10.24 -22.86 22.63
N ALA A 52 9.46 -23.56 23.44
CA ALA A 52 8.41 -24.44 22.94
C ALA A 52 7.31 -23.67 22.17
N LYS A 53 6.91 -22.50 22.69
CA LYS A 53 5.95 -21.62 21.99
C LYS A 53 6.52 -21.10 20.67
N LEU A 54 7.76 -20.63 20.67
CA LEU A 54 8.42 -20.15 19.45
C LEU A 54 8.52 -21.24 18.39
N LYS A 55 8.86 -22.48 18.76
CA LYS A 55 8.86 -23.62 17.84
C LYS A 55 7.49 -23.88 17.22
N GLN A 56 6.41 -23.76 17.99
CA GLN A 56 5.05 -23.92 17.48
C GLN A 56 4.68 -22.81 16.48
N VAL A 57 5.06 -21.57 16.77
CA VAL A 57 4.84 -20.43 15.86
C VAL A 57 5.61 -20.61 14.56
N ILE A 58 6.87 -21.06 14.62
CA ILE A 58 7.68 -21.36 13.43
C ILE A 58 6.97 -22.42 12.57
N GLN A 59 6.53 -23.53 13.17
CA GLN A 59 5.83 -24.58 12.42
C GLN A 59 4.55 -24.06 11.74
N GLN A 60 3.75 -23.25 12.44
CA GLN A 60 2.55 -22.64 11.85
C GLN A 60 2.89 -21.72 10.67
N LYS A 61 4.00 -20.97 10.76
CA LYS A 61 4.46 -20.09 9.69
C LYS A 61 5.02 -20.87 8.51
N ASP A 62 5.72 -21.97 8.73
CA ASP A 62 6.19 -22.86 7.67
C ASP A 62 5.00 -23.46 6.87
N GLU A 63 3.96 -23.94 7.57
CA GLU A 63 2.73 -24.42 6.93
C GLU A 63 2.02 -23.32 6.11
N GLU A 64 2.03 -22.08 6.61
CA GLU A 64 1.46 -20.93 5.92
C GLU A 64 2.25 -20.59 4.64
N ILE A 65 3.58 -20.60 4.71
CA ILE A 65 4.48 -20.40 3.56
C ILE A 65 4.25 -21.48 2.49
N GLU A 66 4.09 -22.73 2.89
CA GLU A 66 3.82 -23.83 1.95
C GLU A 66 2.49 -23.63 1.21
N ARG A 67 1.44 -23.21 1.93
CA ARG A 67 0.13 -22.87 1.33
C ARG A 67 0.21 -21.69 0.36
N TYR A 68 0.98 -20.65 0.68
CA TYR A 68 1.17 -19.52 -0.23
C TYR A 68 1.98 -19.93 -1.46
N SER A 69 3.04 -20.73 -1.28
CA SER A 69 3.87 -21.22 -2.38
C SER A 69 3.05 -22.04 -3.37
N LYS A 70 2.20 -22.95 -2.88
CA LYS A 70 1.29 -23.74 -3.73
C LYS A 70 0.29 -22.87 -4.49
N ARG A 71 -0.33 -21.87 -3.84
CA ARG A 71 -1.23 -20.92 -4.52
C ARG A 71 -0.52 -20.13 -5.61
N MET A 72 0.71 -19.71 -5.36
CA MET A 72 1.52 -18.99 -6.35
C MET A 72 1.84 -19.87 -7.57
N GLU A 73 2.15 -21.15 -7.37
CA GLU A 73 2.33 -22.10 -8.48
C GLU A 73 1.04 -22.31 -9.27
N GLU A 74 -0.10 -22.48 -8.60
CA GLU A 74 -1.41 -22.60 -9.24
C GLU A 74 -1.75 -21.35 -10.07
N GLU A 75 -1.55 -20.14 -9.53
CA GLU A 75 -1.77 -18.90 -10.27
C GLU A 75 -0.85 -18.76 -11.50
N ARG A 76 0.43 -19.16 -11.38
CA ARG A 76 1.36 -19.15 -12.51
C ARG A 76 0.87 -20.09 -13.61
N TYR A 77 0.46 -21.30 -13.23
CA TYR A 77 -0.10 -22.28 -14.16
C TYR A 77 -1.33 -21.71 -14.90
N TRP A 78 -2.28 -21.09 -14.17
CA TRP A 78 -3.46 -20.49 -14.79
C TRP A 78 -3.14 -19.31 -15.71
N LYS A 79 -2.17 -18.45 -15.34
CA LYS A 79 -1.73 -17.33 -16.18
C LYS A 79 -1.10 -17.83 -17.49
N GLU A 80 -0.32 -18.90 -17.42
CA GLU A 80 0.29 -19.51 -18.61
C GLU A 80 -0.78 -20.14 -19.53
N GLN A 81 -1.75 -20.85 -18.95
CA GLN A 81 -2.89 -21.40 -19.70
C GLN A 81 -3.73 -20.31 -20.38
N ASP A 82 -4.05 -19.22 -19.68
CA ASP A 82 -4.81 -18.09 -20.27
C ASP A 82 -4.00 -17.39 -21.38
N ALA A 83 -2.69 -17.24 -21.21
CA ALA A 83 -1.82 -16.71 -22.26
C ALA A 83 -1.79 -17.59 -23.51
N GLN A 84 -1.71 -18.92 -23.34
CA GLN A 84 -1.80 -19.89 -24.44
C GLN A 84 -3.15 -19.78 -25.16
N ALA A 85 -4.26 -19.78 -24.42
CA ALA A 85 -5.60 -19.66 -25.00
C ALA A 85 -5.81 -18.33 -25.76
N ARG A 86 -5.21 -17.23 -25.28
CA ARG A 86 -5.23 -15.94 -26.00
C ARG A 86 -4.42 -16.00 -27.29
N ASN A 87 -3.23 -16.60 -27.27
CA ASN A 87 -2.40 -16.77 -28.46
C ASN A 87 -3.08 -17.64 -29.52
N GLU A 88 -3.76 -18.72 -29.12
CA GLU A 88 -4.53 -19.56 -30.04
C GLU A 88 -5.67 -18.78 -30.71
N ARG A 89 -6.46 -18.05 -29.92
CA ARG A 89 -7.53 -17.17 -30.46
C ARG A 89 -6.98 -16.09 -31.38
N GLU A 90 -5.85 -15.48 -31.03
CA GLU A 90 -5.21 -14.48 -31.88
C GLU A 90 -4.78 -15.09 -33.23
N ASN A 91 -4.21 -16.30 -33.21
CA ASN A 91 -3.84 -17.02 -34.43
C ASN A 91 -5.06 -17.37 -35.29
N GLU A 92 -6.16 -17.84 -34.69
CA GLU A 92 -7.41 -18.07 -35.41
C GLU A 92 -7.97 -16.80 -36.05
N LEU A 93 -7.96 -15.68 -35.31
CA LEU A 93 -8.41 -14.39 -35.83
C LEU A 93 -7.51 -13.90 -36.97
N LYS A 94 -6.19 -14.06 -36.86
CA LYS A 94 -5.25 -13.73 -37.95
C LYS A 94 -5.53 -14.54 -39.22
N LEU A 95 -5.85 -15.82 -39.08
CA LEU A 95 -6.25 -16.66 -40.24
C LEU A 95 -7.55 -16.15 -40.87
N LYS A 96 -8.58 -15.87 -40.07
CA LYS A 96 -9.85 -15.32 -40.56
C LYS A 96 -9.69 -13.96 -41.25
N ILE A 97 -8.85 -13.08 -40.70
CA ILE A 97 -8.53 -11.78 -41.33
C ILE A 97 -7.91 -12.01 -42.70
N ARG A 98 -6.92 -12.91 -42.80
CA ARG A 98 -6.27 -13.24 -44.07
C ARG A 98 -7.26 -13.81 -45.10
N ASP A 99 -8.18 -14.68 -44.67
CA ASP A 99 -9.23 -15.21 -45.55
C ASP A 99 -10.19 -14.12 -46.03
N LEU A 100 -10.59 -13.21 -45.14
CA LEU A 100 -11.44 -12.06 -45.48
C LEU A 100 -10.73 -11.06 -46.40
N GLU A 101 -9.43 -10.83 -46.22
CA GLU A 101 -8.62 -9.99 -47.12
C GLU A 101 -8.61 -10.55 -48.53
N ILE A 102 -8.41 -11.86 -48.68
CA ILE A 102 -8.49 -12.55 -49.99
C ILE A 102 -9.86 -12.37 -50.62
N GLU A 103 -10.93 -12.48 -49.84
CA GLU A 103 -12.30 -12.33 -50.32
C GLU A 103 -12.61 -10.88 -50.73
N ILE A 104 -12.15 -9.89 -49.95
CA ILE A 104 -12.25 -8.47 -50.30
C ILE A 104 -11.53 -8.20 -51.62
N ASP A 105 -10.33 -8.75 -51.83
CA ASP A 105 -9.58 -8.59 -53.07
C ASP A 105 -10.28 -9.21 -54.28
N ARG A 106 -11.00 -10.33 -54.10
CA ARG A 106 -11.88 -10.90 -55.14
C ARG A 106 -13.04 -9.97 -55.46
N LEU A 107 -13.78 -9.53 -54.45
CA LEU A 107 -14.94 -8.64 -54.62
C LEU A 107 -14.56 -7.28 -55.22
N LYS A 108 -13.37 -6.74 -54.89
CA LYS A 108 -12.83 -5.55 -55.55
C LYS A 108 -12.59 -5.80 -57.04
N LYS A 109 -11.97 -6.92 -57.42
CA LYS A 109 -11.77 -7.26 -58.83
C LYS A 109 -13.09 -7.43 -59.59
N GLU A 110 -14.14 -7.91 -58.94
CA GLU A 110 -15.48 -8.02 -59.53
C GLU A 110 -16.16 -6.65 -59.70
N THR A 111 -16.01 -5.74 -58.73
CA THR A 111 -16.62 -4.40 -58.75
C THR A 111 -15.91 -3.40 -59.67
N PHE A 112 -14.63 -3.60 -60.01
CA PHE A 112 -13.90 -2.78 -60.99
C PHE A 112 -14.35 -2.95 -62.46
N THR A 113 -15.40 -3.75 -62.75
CA THR A 113 -15.96 -3.89 -64.11
C THR A 113 -17.12 -2.92 -64.43
N LYS A 114 -17.48 -2.01 -63.52
CA LYS A 114 -18.45 -0.92 -63.82
C LYS A 114 -17.91 0.44 -63.36
N PRO A 115 -17.80 1.43 -64.26
CA PRO A 115 -17.30 2.76 -63.89
C PRO A 115 -18.43 3.54 -63.21
N LYS A 116 -18.14 4.17 -62.07
CA LYS A 116 -18.95 5.25 -61.51
C LYS A 116 -18.06 6.32 -60.88
N GLU A 117 -18.52 7.54 -61.13
CA GLU A 117 -17.84 8.84 -61.02
C GLU A 117 -17.38 9.16 -59.60
N GLU A 118 -16.22 9.82 -59.54
CA GLU A 118 -15.55 10.29 -58.33
C GLU A 118 -16.24 11.57 -57.81
N GLU A 119 -16.80 11.52 -56.60
CA GLU A 119 -17.02 12.71 -55.79
C GLU A 119 -15.93 12.79 -54.72
N SER A 120 -15.06 13.79 -54.87
CA SER A 120 -13.95 14.10 -53.98
C SER A 120 -14.45 14.67 -52.64
N PHE A 121 -14.25 13.95 -51.55
CA PHE A 121 -14.31 14.49 -50.20
C PHE A 121 -12.90 14.94 -49.77
N THR A 122 -12.71 16.22 -49.50
CA THR A 122 -11.49 16.73 -48.85
C THR A 122 -11.59 16.49 -47.33
N PRO A 123 -10.64 15.76 -46.70
CA PRO A 123 -10.62 15.63 -45.25
C PRO A 123 -10.18 16.96 -44.62
N VAL A 124 -10.91 17.37 -43.58
CA VAL A 124 -10.53 18.47 -42.70
C VAL A 124 -9.20 18.13 -42.02
N HIS A 125 -8.17 18.90 -42.35
CA HIS A 125 -6.83 18.82 -41.78
C HIS A 125 -6.89 19.41 -40.37
N ILE A 126 -6.78 18.55 -39.34
CA ILE A 126 -6.53 18.98 -37.96
C ILE A 126 -5.01 19.05 -37.83
N GLU A 127 -4.49 20.22 -37.44
CA GLU A 127 -3.06 20.49 -37.24
C GLU A 127 -2.44 19.50 -36.23
N THR A 128 -1.91 18.37 -36.71
CA THR A 128 -1.14 17.39 -35.92
C THR A 128 0.37 17.64 -36.00
N GLU A 129 0.81 18.58 -36.86
CA GLU A 129 2.22 18.79 -37.21
C GLU A 129 3.12 19.10 -35.99
N GLU A 130 2.64 19.87 -35.00
CA GLU A 130 3.43 20.16 -33.79
C GLU A 130 3.54 18.96 -32.84
N ILE A 131 2.51 18.13 -32.76
CA ILE A 131 2.50 16.92 -31.92
C ILE A 131 3.42 15.87 -32.56
N ASP A 132 3.34 15.72 -33.89
CA ASP A 132 4.17 14.79 -34.64
C ASP A 132 5.64 15.19 -34.57
N ARG A 133 5.95 16.50 -34.60
CA ARG A 133 7.31 17.02 -34.41
C ARG A 133 7.88 16.75 -33.02
N LEU A 134 7.09 16.95 -31.96
CA LEU A 134 7.51 16.67 -30.59
C LEU A 134 7.65 15.16 -30.32
N LEU A 135 6.81 14.33 -30.96
CA LEU A 135 6.93 12.88 -30.93
C LEU A 135 8.17 12.40 -31.69
N GLU A 136 8.49 12.97 -32.85
CA GLU A 136 9.72 12.68 -33.59
C GLU A 136 10.96 13.08 -32.80
N GLU A 137 10.93 14.22 -32.11
CA GLU A 137 12.03 14.67 -31.23
C GLU A 137 12.21 13.75 -30.01
N LEU A 138 11.12 13.25 -29.43
CA LEU A 138 11.16 12.23 -28.37
C LEU A 138 11.68 10.89 -28.86
N VAL A 139 11.25 10.44 -30.04
CA VAL A 139 11.64 9.16 -30.65
C VAL A 139 13.11 9.17 -31.08
N THR A 140 13.64 10.30 -31.57
CA THR A 140 15.07 10.44 -31.89
C THR A 140 15.98 10.40 -30.66
N TYR A 141 15.46 10.73 -29.47
CA TYR A 141 16.20 10.70 -28.21
C TYR A 141 16.15 9.36 -27.44
N TYR A 142 15.46 8.33 -27.96
CA TYR A 142 15.30 7.02 -27.30
C TYR A 142 16.58 6.16 -27.16
N SER A 143 17.76 6.75 -27.33
CA SER A 143 19.03 6.05 -27.11
C SER A 143 19.59 6.17 -25.69
N LYS A 144 19.19 7.15 -24.84
CA LYS A 144 19.54 7.19 -23.40
C LYS A 144 18.53 8.00 -22.53
N PRO A 145 17.79 7.38 -21.59
CA PRO A 145 16.69 8.02 -20.85
C PRO A 145 17.13 8.76 -19.56
N THR A 146 18.28 9.43 -19.56
CA THR A 146 18.84 10.08 -18.35
C THR A 146 19.21 11.56 -18.51
N ASP A 147 18.96 12.19 -19.66
CA ASP A 147 19.25 13.61 -19.82
C ASP A 147 18.10 14.49 -19.33
N ASP A 148 18.41 15.50 -18.51
CA ASP A 148 17.49 16.54 -18.04
C ASP A 148 16.71 17.21 -19.19
N LYS A 149 17.27 17.21 -20.40
CA LYS A 149 16.61 17.68 -21.63
C LYS A 149 15.39 16.84 -22.01
N PHE A 150 15.44 15.51 -21.85
CA PHE A 150 14.31 14.63 -22.10
C PHE A 150 13.18 14.90 -21.10
N VAL A 151 13.53 15.01 -19.81
CA VAL A 151 12.55 15.34 -18.76
C VAL A 151 11.92 16.71 -19.02
N ASN A 152 12.70 17.70 -19.44
CA ASN A 152 12.19 19.03 -19.79
C ASN A 152 11.32 19.03 -21.05
N ALA A 153 11.68 18.28 -22.08
CA ALA A 153 10.87 18.13 -23.30
C ALA A 153 9.54 17.42 -23.02
N LEU A 154 9.58 16.35 -22.21
CA LEU A 154 8.40 15.59 -21.81
C LEU A 154 7.50 16.42 -20.88
N THR A 155 8.10 17.21 -19.97
CA THR A 155 7.38 18.17 -19.13
C THR A 155 6.72 19.26 -19.98
N SER A 156 7.42 19.78 -20.99
CA SER A 156 6.91 20.79 -21.92
C SER A 156 5.77 20.24 -22.78
N LEU A 157 5.88 19.00 -23.27
CA LEU A 157 4.81 18.30 -24.00
C LEU A 157 3.59 18.09 -23.10
N VAL A 158 3.78 17.65 -21.86
CA VAL A 158 2.68 17.49 -20.88
C VAL A 158 2.02 18.84 -20.58
N GLN A 159 2.79 19.93 -20.45
CA GLN A 159 2.25 21.29 -20.28
C GLN A 159 1.51 21.80 -21.53
N TYR A 160 2.00 21.47 -22.73
CA TYR A 160 1.33 21.80 -23.98
C TYR A 160 0.01 21.03 -24.12
N CYS A 161 0.00 19.73 -23.86
CA CYS A 161 -1.22 18.90 -23.87
C CYS A 161 -2.23 19.34 -22.78
N LYS A 162 -1.75 19.88 -21.65
CA LYS A 162 -2.62 20.49 -20.62
C LYS A 162 -3.39 21.71 -21.13
N LYS A 163 -2.79 22.50 -22.04
CA LYS A 163 -3.37 23.75 -22.54
C LYS A 163 -4.12 23.58 -23.86
N ASN A 164 -3.54 22.83 -24.79
CA ASN A 164 -3.98 22.73 -26.18
C ASN A 164 -4.39 21.30 -26.59
N GLY A 165 -4.27 20.32 -25.69
CA GLY A 165 -4.62 18.94 -25.98
C GLY A 165 -6.12 18.71 -26.13
N THR A 166 -6.47 17.50 -26.54
CA THR A 166 -7.85 17.01 -26.55
C THR A 166 -8.51 17.17 -25.18
N VAL A 167 -9.84 17.26 -25.12
CA VAL A 167 -10.58 17.40 -23.85
C VAL A 167 -10.18 16.32 -22.83
N SER A 168 -9.94 15.08 -23.28
CA SER A 168 -9.43 13.98 -22.44
C SER A 168 -8.03 14.24 -21.87
N GLN A 169 -7.12 14.78 -22.68
CA GLN A 169 -5.76 15.12 -22.23
C GLN A 169 -5.78 16.29 -21.23
N ARG A 170 -6.66 17.27 -21.45
CA ARG A 170 -6.86 18.38 -20.51
C ARG A 170 -7.46 17.89 -19.19
N ILE A 171 -8.42 16.98 -19.22
CA ILE A 171 -8.96 16.31 -18.01
C ILE A 171 -7.83 15.63 -17.23
N LEU A 172 -7.04 14.77 -17.89
CA LEU A 172 -5.91 14.08 -17.25
C LEU A 172 -4.88 15.08 -16.70
N GLY A 173 -4.65 16.17 -17.42
CA GLY A 173 -3.78 17.26 -17.01
C GLY A 173 -4.22 17.97 -15.73
N VAL A 174 -5.53 18.24 -15.60
CA VAL A 174 -6.13 18.82 -14.39
C VAL A 174 -6.08 17.83 -13.23
N LEU A 175 -6.44 16.57 -13.48
CA LEU A 175 -6.42 15.50 -12.48
C LEU A 175 -5.01 15.15 -12.00
N SER A 176 -4.00 15.32 -12.84
CA SER A 176 -2.59 15.13 -12.48
C SER A 176 -2.08 16.19 -11.49
N ASN A 177 -2.67 17.39 -11.51
CA ASN A 177 -2.24 18.50 -10.66
C ASN A 177 -3.16 18.70 -9.44
N SER A 178 -4.26 17.96 -9.36
CA SER A 178 -5.24 18.12 -8.29
C SER A 178 -4.87 17.28 -7.08
N ASN A 179 -4.74 17.93 -5.93
CA ASN A 179 -4.58 17.26 -4.63
C ASN A 179 -5.89 16.70 -4.06
N LEU A 180 -7.01 16.90 -4.77
CA LEU A 180 -8.34 16.42 -4.39
C LEU A 180 -9.05 15.84 -5.62
N PRO A 181 -9.94 14.84 -5.43
CA PRO A 181 -10.75 14.31 -6.52
C PRO A 181 -11.63 15.40 -7.10
N LYS A 182 -11.67 15.50 -8.43
CA LYS A 182 -12.50 16.51 -9.11
C LYS A 182 -13.77 15.84 -9.65
N ASN A 183 -14.92 16.43 -9.32
CA ASN A 183 -16.20 15.98 -9.86
C ASN A 183 -16.41 16.51 -11.30
N ALA A 184 -17.36 15.91 -12.01
CA ALA A 184 -17.65 16.27 -13.39
C ALA A 184 -18.09 17.73 -13.57
N GLU A 185 -18.75 18.30 -12.56
CA GLU A 185 -19.18 19.72 -12.57
C GLU A 185 -18.00 20.68 -12.44
N THR A 186 -17.05 20.38 -11.56
CA THR A 186 -15.84 21.19 -11.39
C THR A 186 -14.99 21.12 -12.65
N LEU A 187 -14.85 19.93 -13.25
CA LEU A 187 -14.13 19.74 -14.52
C LEU A 187 -14.83 20.43 -15.69
N ALA A 188 -16.16 20.39 -15.75
CA ALA A 188 -16.95 21.10 -16.76
C ALA A 188 -16.74 22.61 -16.69
N ASN A 189 -16.78 23.18 -15.48
CA ASN A 189 -16.56 24.60 -15.25
C ASN A 189 -15.11 25.03 -15.54
N GLU A 190 -14.13 24.21 -15.15
CA GLU A 190 -12.70 24.50 -15.30
C GLU A 190 -12.22 24.34 -16.77
N LEU A 191 -12.85 23.44 -17.54
CA LEU A 191 -12.51 23.21 -18.95
C LEU A 191 -13.39 23.98 -19.94
N GLY A 192 -14.51 24.56 -19.49
CA GLY A 192 -15.50 25.23 -20.33
C GLY A 192 -16.23 24.27 -21.27
N VAL A 193 -16.49 23.04 -20.81
CA VAL A 193 -17.11 21.97 -21.62
C VAL A 193 -18.40 21.53 -20.96
N GLU A 194 -19.42 21.19 -21.76
CA GLU A 194 -20.69 20.67 -21.25
C GLU A 194 -20.50 19.43 -20.36
N LYS A 195 -21.18 19.42 -19.21
CA LYS A 195 -21.14 18.33 -18.22
C LYS A 195 -21.37 16.95 -18.85
N ARG A 196 -22.38 16.82 -19.74
CA ARG A 196 -22.69 15.55 -20.42
C ARG A 196 -21.51 14.98 -21.21
N LYS A 197 -20.72 15.85 -21.83
CA LYS A 197 -19.54 15.47 -22.61
C LYS A 197 -18.38 15.08 -21.69
N ILE A 198 -18.22 15.77 -20.56
CA ILE A 198 -17.28 15.37 -19.51
C ILE A 198 -17.65 13.99 -18.97
N ASP A 199 -18.91 13.74 -18.60
CA ASP A 199 -19.35 12.45 -18.07
C ASP A 199 -19.01 11.27 -19.01
N GLN A 200 -19.25 11.44 -20.31
CA GLN A 200 -18.90 10.43 -21.32
C GLN A 200 -17.38 10.20 -21.43
N LEU A 201 -16.59 11.28 -21.36
CA LEU A 201 -15.13 11.18 -21.41
C LEU A 201 -14.55 10.55 -20.14
N MET A 202 -15.11 10.88 -18.97
CA MET A 202 -14.74 10.28 -17.69
C MET A 202 -15.01 8.77 -17.69
N PHE A 203 -16.19 8.35 -18.13
CA PHE A 203 -16.52 6.93 -18.29
C PHE A 203 -15.51 6.20 -19.19
N ASN A 204 -15.13 6.82 -20.31
CA ASN A 204 -14.14 6.24 -21.23
C ASN A 204 -12.72 6.19 -20.64
N LEU A 205 -12.32 7.21 -19.89
CA LEU A 205 -11.02 7.26 -19.21
C LEU A 205 -10.93 6.25 -18.06
N GLU A 206 -12.04 6.06 -17.34
CA GLU A 206 -12.17 5.05 -16.28
C GLU A 206 -12.13 3.64 -16.85
N LYS A 207 -12.88 3.36 -17.93
CA LYS A 207 -12.82 2.07 -18.63
C LYS A 207 -11.42 1.73 -19.16
N LYS A 208 -10.64 2.75 -19.53
CA LYS A 208 -9.24 2.60 -19.94
C LYS A 208 -8.26 2.47 -18.78
N GLY A 209 -8.73 2.54 -17.53
CA GLY A 209 -7.92 2.41 -16.32
C GLY A 209 -6.98 3.60 -16.06
N LEU A 210 -7.24 4.76 -16.67
CA LEU A 210 -6.40 5.95 -16.50
C LEU A 210 -6.81 6.79 -15.29
N ILE A 211 -8.09 6.74 -14.93
CA ILE A 211 -8.67 7.42 -13.77
C ILE A 211 -9.52 6.43 -12.97
N LYS A 212 -9.69 6.70 -11.68
CA LYS A 212 -10.55 5.93 -10.78
C LYS A 212 -11.54 6.86 -10.11
N GLN A 213 -12.80 6.42 -10.03
CA GLN A 213 -13.79 7.14 -9.24
C GLN A 213 -13.46 7.02 -7.75
N ILE A 214 -13.41 8.18 -7.09
CA ILE A 214 -12.99 8.37 -5.71
C ILE A 214 -14.01 9.33 -5.09
N GLY A 215 -15.02 8.77 -4.40
CA GLY A 215 -16.13 9.51 -3.82
C GLY A 215 -17.05 10.15 -4.87
N GLU A 216 -17.26 11.47 -4.78
CA GLU A 216 -18.04 12.23 -5.77
C GLU A 216 -17.20 12.65 -6.99
N GLY A 217 -15.89 12.40 -6.95
CA GLY A 217 -14.95 12.85 -7.96
C GLY A 217 -14.16 11.72 -8.58
N TYR A 218 -13.21 12.11 -9.41
CA TYR A 218 -12.27 11.22 -10.06
C TYR A 218 -10.85 11.70 -9.79
N ALA A 219 -9.91 10.75 -9.71
CA ALA A 219 -8.49 11.05 -9.67
C ALA A 219 -7.72 10.10 -10.60
N LEU A 220 -6.50 10.48 -10.94
CA LEU A 220 -5.63 9.73 -11.83
C LEU A 220 -5.12 8.46 -11.14
N VAL A 221 -5.12 7.30 -11.80
CA VAL A 221 -4.75 6.01 -11.17
C VAL A 221 -3.31 6.02 -10.62
N THR A 222 -2.43 6.81 -11.23
CA THR A 222 -1.03 6.98 -10.80
C THR A 222 -0.85 8.07 -9.75
N SER A 223 -1.91 8.78 -9.33
CA SER A 223 -1.80 9.80 -8.30
C SER A 223 -1.58 9.17 -6.92
N SER A 224 -0.84 9.85 -6.06
CA SER A 224 -0.67 9.48 -4.65
C SER A 224 -2.00 9.33 -3.91
N LEU A 225 -3.06 10.01 -4.38
CA LEU A 225 -4.43 9.86 -3.87
C LEU A 225 -5.04 8.48 -4.14
N VAL A 226 -4.80 7.91 -5.32
CA VAL A 226 -5.28 6.55 -5.64
C VAL A 226 -4.48 5.49 -4.89
N GLN A 227 -3.20 5.74 -4.62
CA GLN A 227 -2.38 4.89 -3.76
C GLN A 227 -2.86 4.96 -2.30
N ALA A 228 -3.00 6.18 -1.75
CA ALA A 228 -3.47 6.42 -0.38
C ALA A 228 -4.88 5.90 -0.08
N THR A 229 -5.72 5.70 -1.11
CA THR A 229 -7.08 5.13 -0.96
C THR A 229 -7.13 3.61 -1.11
N LYS A 230 -6.01 2.95 -1.45
CA LYS A 230 -5.92 1.49 -1.42
C LYS A 230 -5.73 1.02 0.02
N ILE A 231 -6.82 0.53 0.60
CA ILE A 231 -6.82 -0.19 1.89
C ILE A 231 -5.89 -1.42 1.85
N GLU A 232 -5.51 -1.90 0.67
CA GLU A 232 -4.61 -3.03 0.45
C GLU A 232 -3.11 -2.69 0.65
N GLU A 233 -2.70 -1.42 0.58
CA GLU A 233 -1.29 -1.04 0.76
C GLU A 233 -0.81 -1.23 2.19
N ASP A 234 0.42 -1.68 2.39
CA ASP A 234 1.00 -1.91 3.71
C ASP A 234 1.24 -0.59 4.45
N TRP A 235 0.46 -0.35 5.51
CA TRP A 235 0.52 0.89 6.30
C TRP A 235 1.53 0.79 7.45
N GLU A 236 2.07 -0.40 7.73
CA GLU A 236 3.02 -0.68 8.82
C GLU A 236 4.35 0.05 8.60
N SER A 237 4.71 0.29 7.34
CA SER A 237 5.93 1.00 6.93
C SER A 237 5.75 2.52 6.73
N VAL A 238 4.53 3.03 6.88
CA VAL A 238 4.18 4.43 6.61
C VAL A 238 4.39 5.28 7.86
N GLU A 239 5.02 6.45 7.71
CA GLU A 239 5.20 7.39 8.83
C GLU A 239 3.85 7.71 9.51
N PRO A 240 3.78 7.75 10.85
CA PRO A 240 2.52 7.93 11.59
C PRO A 240 1.67 9.10 11.09
N LYS A 241 2.29 10.25 10.77
CA LYS A 241 1.58 11.43 10.24
C LYS A 241 0.90 11.16 8.89
N LYS A 242 1.56 10.40 8.02
CA LYS A 242 1.02 10.00 6.71
C LYS A 242 -0.12 8.99 6.85
N VAL A 243 -0.14 8.19 7.91
CA VAL A 243 -1.28 7.29 8.21
C VAL A 243 -2.56 8.09 8.46
N PHE A 244 -2.49 9.21 9.20
CA PHE A 244 -3.65 10.10 9.40
C PHE A 244 -4.07 10.83 8.12
N ASP A 245 -3.11 11.23 7.27
CA ASP A 245 -3.41 11.83 5.96
C ASP A 245 -4.11 10.83 5.02
N ASN A 246 -3.67 9.58 5.02
CA ASN A 246 -4.33 8.49 4.29
C ASN A 246 -5.74 8.23 4.84
N LEU A 247 -5.90 8.23 6.16
CA LEU A 247 -7.19 8.05 6.82
C LEU A 247 -8.16 9.19 6.48
N LYS A 248 -7.71 10.45 6.55
CA LYS A 248 -8.47 11.64 6.17
C LYS A 248 -8.90 11.55 4.71
N THR A 249 -8.00 11.13 3.84
CA THR A 249 -8.28 10.92 2.42
C THR A 249 -9.37 9.85 2.26
N ILE A 250 -9.29 8.72 2.95
CA ILE A 250 -10.31 7.67 2.83
C ILE A 250 -11.66 8.10 3.40
N VAL A 251 -11.70 8.87 4.48
CA VAL A 251 -12.96 9.37 5.07
C VAL A 251 -13.62 10.41 4.19
N THR A 252 -12.84 11.31 3.58
CA THR A 252 -13.36 12.32 2.64
C THR A 252 -13.85 11.71 1.33
N VAL A 253 -13.24 10.59 0.92
CA VAL A 253 -13.49 9.94 -0.36
C VAL A 253 -14.54 8.84 -0.28
N SER A 254 -14.47 7.98 0.72
CA SER A 254 -15.27 6.77 0.74
C SER A 254 -16.68 7.07 1.23
N ARG A 255 -17.67 6.62 0.45
CA ARG A 255 -19.08 6.60 0.88
C ARG A 255 -19.45 5.30 1.57
N ASP A 256 -18.55 4.32 1.55
CA ASP A 256 -18.78 3.00 2.10
C ASP A 256 -18.32 2.96 3.56
N LYS A 257 -19.32 2.87 4.46
CA LYS A 257 -19.12 2.75 5.89
C LYS A 257 -18.17 1.60 6.26
N GLU A 258 -18.22 0.47 5.55
CA GLU A 258 -17.35 -0.66 5.84
C GLU A 258 -15.90 -0.38 5.43
N GLN A 259 -15.68 0.35 4.34
CA GLN A 259 -14.34 0.76 3.92
C GLN A 259 -13.72 1.75 4.89
N ILE A 260 -14.51 2.73 5.37
CA ILE A 260 -14.06 3.66 6.40
C ILE A 260 -13.65 2.89 7.66
N ILE A 261 -14.50 1.97 8.13
CA ILE A 261 -14.21 1.17 9.33
C ILE A 261 -12.93 0.33 9.14
N LYS A 262 -12.78 -0.34 7.99
CA LYS A 262 -11.57 -1.11 7.67
C LYS A 262 -10.31 -0.26 7.63
N ALA A 263 -10.40 0.96 7.08
CA ALA A 263 -9.28 1.90 7.08
C ALA A 263 -8.91 2.35 8.49
N PHE A 264 -9.89 2.60 9.37
CA PHE A 264 -9.63 2.92 10.77
C PHE A 264 -9.02 1.76 11.55
N ASP A 265 -9.51 0.53 11.36
CA ASP A 265 -8.90 -0.66 11.97
C ASP A 265 -7.45 -0.81 11.49
N LYS A 266 -7.18 -0.61 10.20
CA LYS A 266 -5.82 -0.68 9.63
C LYS A 266 -4.89 0.43 10.13
N ALA A 267 -5.36 1.68 10.21
CA ALA A 267 -4.56 2.77 10.79
C ALA A 267 -4.21 2.52 12.25
N ARG A 268 -5.18 2.04 13.04
CA ARG A 268 -4.95 1.71 14.45
C ARG A 268 -3.84 0.66 14.55
N ASP A 269 -3.91 -0.39 13.75
CA ASP A 269 -2.95 -1.49 13.79
C ASP A 269 -1.54 -1.04 13.35
N ALA A 270 -1.44 -0.30 12.23
CA ALA A 270 -0.19 0.30 11.79
C ALA A 270 0.45 1.26 12.82
N LEU A 271 -0.35 2.10 13.46
CA LEU A 271 0.14 3.05 14.47
C LEU A 271 0.51 2.36 15.80
N MET A 272 -0.10 1.23 16.12
CA MET A 272 0.29 0.40 17.26
C MET A 272 1.65 -0.26 17.02
N GLU A 273 1.88 -0.80 15.83
CA GLU A 273 3.16 -1.42 15.47
C GLU A 273 4.29 -0.39 15.39
N ALA A 274 4.00 0.81 14.88
CA ALA A 274 4.95 1.92 14.88
C ALA A 274 5.23 2.49 16.28
N GLY A 275 4.53 2.04 17.33
CA GLY A 275 4.67 2.54 18.71
C GLY A 275 4.25 4.01 18.88
N ALA A 276 3.56 4.59 17.89
CA ALA A 276 3.16 5.99 17.88
C ALA A 276 1.85 6.23 18.64
N LEU A 277 1.05 5.17 18.86
CA LEU A 277 -0.26 5.30 19.49
C LEU A 277 -0.17 5.21 21.02
N SER A 278 -0.55 6.28 21.73
CA SER A 278 -0.68 6.24 23.19
C SER A 278 -1.82 5.28 23.62
N PRO A 279 -1.78 4.68 24.82
CA PRO A 279 -2.88 3.85 25.31
C PRO A 279 -4.24 4.56 25.33
N PHE A 280 -4.21 5.88 25.55
CA PHE A 280 -5.39 6.74 25.54
C PHE A 280 -5.94 6.94 24.12
N MET A 281 -5.09 7.26 23.15
CA MET A 281 -5.49 7.35 21.74
C MET A 281 -6.00 6.02 21.19
N ARG A 282 -5.38 4.90 21.57
CA ARG A 282 -5.83 3.56 21.20
C ARG A 282 -7.27 3.30 21.64
N HIS A 283 -7.59 3.71 22.86
CA HIS A 283 -8.94 3.60 23.39
C HIS A 283 -9.92 4.52 22.65
N LYS A 284 -9.56 5.80 22.43
CA LYS A 284 -10.37 6.77 21.65
C LYS A 284 -10.64 6.25 20.22
N MET A 285 -9.62 5.76 19.51
CA MET A 285 -9.76 5.16 18.18
C MET A 285 -10.72 3.99 18.16
N SER A 286 -10.59 3.08 19.13
CA SER A 286 -11.46 1.90 19.23
C SER A 286 -12.91 2.28 19.55
N GLN A 287 -13.13 3.28 20.40
CA GLN A 287 -14.47 3.81 20.68
C GLN A 287 -15.09 4.47 19.44
N LEU A 288 -14.31 5.21 18.65
CA LEU A 288 -14.79 5.83 17.41
C LEU A 288 -15.19 4.77 16.39
N ILE A 289 -14.38 3.71 16.22
CA ILE A 289 -14.71 2.56 15.36
C ILE A 289 -16.05 1.95 15.76
N GLU A 290 -16.26 1.75 17.06
CA GLU A 290 -17.50 1.16 17.57
C GLU A 290 -18.72 2.09 17.49
N LYS A 291 -18.51 3.40 17.64
CA LYS A 291 -19.52 4.42 17.38
C LYS A 291 -19.90 4.42 15.90
N MET A 292 -18.93 4.35 14.99
CA MET A 292 -19.15 4.27 13.55
C MET A 292 -19.90 3.00 13.15
N ARG A 293 -19.64 1.85 13.79
CA ARG A 293 -20.40 0.60 13.55
C ARG A 293 -21.88 0.76 13.92
N ARG A 294 -22.20 1.46 15.01
CA ARG A 294 -23.56 1.56 15.56
C ARG A 294 -24.40 2.72 15.02
N LYS A 295 -23.78 3.83 14.61
CA LYS A 295 -24.46 5.05 14.16
C LYS A 295 -24.13 5.39 12.69
N PRO A 296 -24.94 6.22 12.01
CA PRO A 296 -24.54 6.84 10.75
C PRO A 296 -23.29 7.71 10.98
N ILE A 297 -22.41 7.72 9.98
CA ILE A 297 -21.14 8.42 10.02
C ILE A 297 -21.38 9.90 9.70
N ASP A 298 -20.95 10.78 10.60
CA ASP A 298 -20.78 12.20 10.30
C ASP A 298 -19.33 12.43 9.84
N VAL A 299 -19.17 12.73 8.56
CA VAL A 299 -17.86 12.86 7.90
C VAL A 299 -17.10 14.07 8.46
N GLU A 300 -17.79 15.17 8.78
CA GLU A 300 -17.17 16.39 9.32
C GLU A 300 -16.67 16.17 10.74
N GLU A 301 -17.47 15.49 11.59
CA GLU A 301 -17.07 15.12 12.95
C GLU A 301 -15.81 14.23 12.92
N ILE A 302 -15.76 13.24 12.02
CA ILE A 302 -14.62 12.33 11.91
C ILE A 302 -13.36 13.05 11.43
N ILE A 303 -13.47 13.91 10.42
CA ILE A 303 -12.31 14.68 9.92
C ILE A 303 -11.73 15.56 11.03
N GLY A 304 -12.59 16.21 11.83
CA GLY A 304 -12.14 17.00 12.98
C GLY A 304 -11.35 16.17 14.00
N ILE A 305 -11.83 14.95 14.31
CA ILE A 305 -11.14 14.04 15.23
C ILE A 305 -9.79 13.56 14.65
N ILE A 306 -9.71 13.31 13.35
CA ILE A 306 -8.45 12.90 12.69
C ILE A 306 -7.39 14.00 12.78
N GLU A 307 -7.77 15.26 12.56
CA GLU A 307 -6.87 16.41 12.71
C GLU A 307 -6.40 16.58 14.16
N GLU A 308 -7.31 16.46 15.14
CA GLU A 308 -6.96 16.50 16.57
C GLU A 308 -5.88 15.45 16.91
N TRP A 309 -6.06 14.21 16.46
CA TRP A 309 -5.09 13.15 16.70
C TRP A 309 -3.77 13.33 15.96
N LYS A 310 -3.80 13.95 14.77
CA LYS A 310 -2.60 14.29 14.01
C LYS A 310 -1.79 15.38 14.73
N GLU A 311 -2.46 16.37 15.32
CA GLU A 311 -1.81 17.42 16.10
C GLU A 311 -1.21 16.89 17.40
N GLU A 312 -1.92 16.01 18.13
CA GLU A 312 -1.42 15.37 19.37
C GLU A 312 -0.17 14.49 19.17
N LEU A 313 0.18 14.13 17.92
CA LEU A 313 1.41 13.40 17.55
C LEU A 313 2.61 14.30 17.24
N THR A 314 2.46 15.62 17.38
CA THR A 314 3.50 16.63 17.11
C THR A 314 4.15 17.11 18.40
#